data_AF-A0A1R4H602-F1
#
_entry.id   AF-A0A1R4H602-F1
#
_cell.length_a   1.000
_cell.length_b   1.000
_cell.length_c   1.000
_cell.angle_alpha   90.00
_cell.angle_beta   90.00
_cell.angle_gamma   90.00
#
_symmetry.space_group_name_H-M   'P 1'
#
loop_
_entity.id
_entity.type
_entity.pdbx_description
1 polymer ?
#
loop_
_entity_poly.entity_id
_entity_poly.type
_entity_poly.pdbx_seq_one_letter_code
_entity_poly.pdbx_strand_id
1 'polypeptide(L)' 'MKLYYGLLFITALSLTGCTEVRPRERGALALPQMALTPDPLEFGFRQHTAFSKEAAAGGYGGGGGGCGCN' A
#
# COMPACT_ATOMS: atom_id res chain seq x y z
N MET A 1 -28.23 29.22 -6.11
CA MET A 1 -26.85 29.76 -6.28
C MET A 1 -26.01 29.72 -5.01
N LYS A 2 -26.52 30.16 -3.84
CA LYS A 2 -25.80 30.06 -2.54
C LYS A 2 -25.41 28.63 -2.13
N LEU A 3 -26.23 27.62 -2.45
CA LEU A 3 -25.97 26.22 -2.10
C LEU A 3 -24.85 25.57 -2.94
N TYR A 4 -24.66 26.02 -4.19
CA TYR A 4 -23.61 25.52 -5.09
C TYR A 4 -22.21 25.94 -4.61
N TYR A 5 -22.06 27.18 -4.13
CA TYR A 5 -20.81 27.65 -3.53
C TYR A 5 -20.44 26.87 -2.25
N GLY A 6 -21.43 26.46 -1.46
CA GLY A 6 -21.20 25.61 -0.28
C GLY A 6 -20.68 24.22 -0.65
N LEU A 7 -21.26 23.59 -1.68
CA LEU A 7 -20.80 22.28 -2.16
C LEU A 7 -19.36 22.35 -2.72
N LEU A 8 -19.05 23.41 -3.48
CA LEU A 8 -17.73 23.63 -4.08
C LEU A 8 -16.66 23.91 -3.02
N PHE A 9 -17.03 24.57 -1.92
CA PHE A 9 -16.13 24.80 -0.79
C PHE A 9 -15.80 23.49 -0.04
N ILE A 10 -16.81 22.65 0.20
CA ILE A 10 -16.63 21.36 0.89
C ILE A 10 -15.73 20.43 0.07
N THR A 11 -15.91 20.36 -1.25
CA THR A 11 -15.05 19.53 -2.11
C THR A 11 -13.61 20.04 -2.13
N ALA A 12 -13.38 21.36 -2.11
CA ALA A 12 -12.02 21.91 -2.07
C ALA A 12 -11.25 21.56 -0.79
N LEU A 13 -11.93 21.48 0.37
CA LEU A 13 -11.30 21.11 1.65
C LEU A 13 -10.83 19.64 1.67
N SER A 14 -11.47 18.76 0.92
CA SER A 14 -11.13 17.32 0.91
C SER A 14 -9.78 17.02 0.24
N LEU A 15 -9.22 17.95 -0.54
CA LEU A 15 -7.96 17.73 -1.26
C LEU A 15 -6.70 18.07 -0.44
N THR A 16 -6.81 18.65 0.75
CA THR A 16 -5.64 19.09 1.55
C THR A 16 -4.90 17.96 2.27
N GLY A 17 -5.33 16.71 2.12
CA GLY A 17 -4.72 15.55 2.79
C GLY A 17 -3.50 14.95 2.09
N CYS A 18 -3.24 15.29 0.83
CA CYS A 18 -2.10 14.77 0.09
C CYS A 18 -0.82 15.54 0.44
N THR A 19 0.11 14.88 1.15
CA THR A 19 1.44 15.43 1.48
C THR A 19 2.52 14.50 0.95
N GLU A 20 3.62 15.06 0.44
CA GLU A 20 4.75 14.27 -0.02
C GLU A 20 5.52 13.71 1.20
N VAL A 21 5.44 12.40 1.42
CA VAL A 21 6.16 11.72 2.50
C VAL A 21 7.51 11.22 1.98
N ARG A 22 8.59 11.71 2.58
CA ARG A 22 9.94 11.30 2.17
C ARG A 22 10.16 9.82 2.47
N PRO A 23 10.93 9.07 1.66
CA PRO A 23 11.14 7.63 1.86
C PRO A 23 11.63 7.25 3.28
N ARG A 24 12.44 8.13 3.91
CA ARG A 24 12.97 7.91 5.27
C ARG A 24 11.91 8.11 6.36
N GLU A 25 10.89 8.93 6.14
CA GLU A 25 9.79 9.18 7.08
C GLU A 25 8.82 7.99 7.12
N ARG A 26 8.71 7.24 6.02
CA ARG A 26 7.89 6.02 5.97
C ARG A 26 8.31 4.99 7.02
N GLY A 27 9.60 4.85 7.32
CA GLY A 27 10.07 3.92 8.34
C GLY A 27 9.62 4.28 9.77
N ALA A 28 9.35 5.56 10.04
CA ALA A 28 8.83 6.01 11.33
C ALA A 28 7.30 5.92 11.41
N LEU A 29 6.60 6.08 10.27
CA LEU A 29 5.13 5.95 10.19
C LEU A 29 4.65 4.49 10.01
N ALA A 30 5.49 3.61 9.45
CA ALA A 30 5.16 2.20 9.25
C ALA A 30 5.41 1.41 10.54
N LEU A 31 4.43 1.43 11.44
CA LEU A 31 4.50 0.62 12.65
C LEU A 31 4.55 -0.88 12.30
N PRO A 32 5.20 -1.73 13.11
CA PRO A 32 5.30 -3.16 12.83
C PRO A 32 3.95 -3.84 12.61
N GLN A 33 2.90 -3.42 13.34
CA GLN A 33 1.54 -3.97 13.16
C GLN A 33 0.85 -3.57 11.85
N MET A 34 1.41 -2.62 11.10
CA MET A 34 0.88 -2.20 9.79
C MET A 34 1.56 -2.95 8.63
N ALA A 35 2.47 -3.89 8.94
CA ALA A 35 3.09 -4.72 7.93
C ALA A 35 2.04 -5.57 7.19
N LEU A 36 2.08 -5.55 5.86
CA LEU A 36 1.24 -6.44 5.03
C LEU A 36 1.50 -7.92 5.35
N THR A 37 2.74 -8.23 5.71
CA THR A 37 3.20 -9.56 6.10
C THR A 37 3.71 -9.50 7.53
N PRO A 38 2.87 -9.84 8.53
CA PRO A 38 3.25 -9.75 9.94
C PRO A 38 4.37 -10.72 10.32
N ASP A 39 4.46 -11.87 9.63
CA ASP A 39 5.58 -12.81 9.72
C ASP A 39 6.27 -12.96 8.34
N PRO A 40 7.36 -12.21 8.08
CA PRO A 40 8.04 -12.27 6.80
C PRO A 40 8.78 -13.60 6.57
N LEU A 41 9.16 -14.31 7.65
CA LEU A 41 9.88 -15.57 7.55
C LEU A 41 8.94 -16.67 7.06
N GLU A 42 7.77 -16.76 7.70
CA GLU A 42 6.73 -17.73 7.35
C GLU A 42 6.18 -17.46 5.94
N PHE A 43 5.94 -16.19 5.62
CA PHE A 43 5.54 -15.77 4.27
C PHE A 43 6.57 -16.17 3.22
N GLY A 44 7.86 -15.91 3.47
CA GLY A 44 8.94 -16.31 2.56
C GLY A 44 9.01 -17.82 2.33
N PHE A 45 8.83 -18.61 3.40
CA PHE A 45 8.85 -20.07 3.32
C PHE A 45 7.70 -20.63 2.48
N ARG A 46 6.49 -20.08 2.67
CA ARG A 46 5.32 -20.43 1.86
C ARG A 46 5.50 -20.02 0.40
N GLN A 47 6.01 -18.81 0.17
CA GLN A 47 6.28 -18.33 -1.18
C GLN A 47 7.30 -19.21 -1.91
N HIS A 48 8.40 -19.59 -1.25
CA HIS A 48 9.37 -20.51 -1.84
C HIS A 48 8.74 -21.85 -2.22
N THR A 49 7.92 -22.41 -1.32
CA THR A 49 7.22 -23.68 -1.58
C THR A 49 6.23 -23.55 -2.75
N ALA A 50 5.44 -22.48 -2.77
CA ALA A 50 4.47 -22.21 -3.83
C ALA A 50 5.17 -21.98 -5.18
N PHE A 51 6.23 -21.17 -5.20
CA PHE A 51 7.02 -20.93 -6.41
C PHE A 51 7.63 -22.22 -6.98
N SER A 52 8.15 -23.10 -6.12
CA SER A 52 8.67 -24.39 -6.56
C SER A 52 7.61 -25.32 -7.17
N LYS A 53 6.35 -25.20 -6.73
CA LYS A 53 5.24 -26.04 -7.21
C LYS A 53 4.51 -25.45 -8.41
N GLU A 54 4.44 -24.12 -8.49
CA GLU A 54 3.52 -23.39 -9.35
C GLU A 54 4.24 -22.27 -10.12
N ALA A 55 5.53 -22.42 -10.42
CA ALA A 55 6.40 -21.40 -11.02
C ALA A 55 5.82 -20.63 -12.22
N ALA A 56 4.85 -21.19 -12.94
CA ALA A 56 4.14 -20.56 -14.06
C ALA A 56 3.00 -19.59 -13.65
N ALA A 57 2.55 -19.60 -12.40
CA ALA A 57 1.42 -18.81 -11.90
C ALA A 57 1.80 -17.36 -11.52
N GLY A 58 3.09 -17.02 -11.54
CA GLY A 58 3.59 -15.74 -11.05
C GLY A 58 3.70 -15.70 -9.53
N GLY A 59 4.80 -15.14 -9.00
CA GLY A 59 4.98 -15.00 -7.55
C GLY A 59 4.12 -13.89 -6.95
N TYR A 60 4.08 -13.77 -5.62
CA TYR A 60 3.45 -12.63 -4.93
C TYR A 60 4.27 -11.35 -5.17
N GLY A 61 4.09 -10.74 -6.34
CA GLY A 61 4.58 -9.41 -6.66
C GLY A 61 3.74 -8.37 -5.93
N GLY A 62 4.25 -7.85 -4.81
CA GLY A 62 3.58 -6.78 -4.08
C GLY A 62 4.09 -6.59 -2.67
N GLY A 63 5.41 -6.47 -2.49
CA GLY A 63 5.96 -5.92 -1.27
C GLY A 63 5.44 -4.49 -1.10
N GLY A 64 4.40 -4.32 -0.28
CA GLY A 64 3.92 -3.03 0.24
C GLY A 64 3.95 -1.86 -0.74
N GLY A 65 2.97 -1.79 -1.65
CA GLY A 65 2.67 -0.57 -2.42
C GLY A 65 3.34 -0.49 -3.79
N GLY A 66 2.80 -1.21 -4.77
CA GLY A 66 3.17 -1.06 -6.18
C GLY A 66 2.30 -1.95 -7.04
N CYS A 67 1.91 -1.45 -8.21
CA CYS A 67 1.09 -2.14 -9.20
C CYS A 67 1.67 -3.55 -9.48
N GLY A 68 0.99 -4.58 -8.99
CA GLY A 68 1.46 -5.97 -8.93
C GLY A 68 1.50 -6.65 -10.30
N CYS A 69 2.41 -6.21 -11.17
CA CYS A 69 2.79 -6.96 -12.36
C CYS A 69 4.07 -7.76 -12.03
N ASN A 70 4.04 -9.08 -12.31
CA ASN A 70 5.25 -9.88 -12.50
C ASN A 70 6.02 -9.37 -13.72
#